data_AF-A0A2M7E2W6-F1
#
_entry.id   AF-A0A2M7E2W6-F1
#
_cell.length_a   1.000
_cell.length_b   1.000
_cell.length_c   1.000
_cell.angle_alpha   90.00
_cell.angle_beta   90.00
_cell.angle_gamma   90.00
#
_symmetry.space_group_name_H-M   'P 1'
#
loop_
_entity.id
_entity.type
_entity.pdbx_description
1 polymer ?
#
loop_
_entity_poly.entity_id
_entity_poly.type
_entity_poly.pdbx_seq_one_letter_code
_entity_poly.pdbx_strand_id
1 'polypeptide(L)' 'MTRIAGIQIEKDSKGRLAYARFNLKKHPEVIELLHKVGAIEESEFDKEFEEGWKNSIPVDEMKERILIRVKKLFEK' A
#
# COMPACT_ATOMS: atom_id res chain seq x y z
N MET A 1 10.13 31.75 -4.27
CA MET A 1 9.64 30.58 -3.54
C MET A 1 10.26 29.33 -4.16
N THR A 2 11.04 28.59 -3.38
CA THR A 2 11.64 27.32 -3.83
C THR A 2 10.53 26.31 -4.07
N ARG A 3 10.35 25.88 -5.33
CA ARG A 3 9.43 24.78 -5.67
C ARG A 3 10.13 23.48 -5.33
N ILE A 4 9.78 22.87 -4.21
CA ILE A 4 10.21 21.51 -3.88
C ILE A 4 9.33 20.55 -4.67
N ALA A 5 9.95 19.66 -5.46
CA ALA A 5 9.25 18.80 -6.39
C ALA A 5 8.38 17.76 -5.65
N GLY A 6 7.05 17.87 -5.77
CA GLY A 6 6.12 16.96 -5.11
C GLY A 6 5.49 17.51 -3.84
N ILE A 7 5.77 18.77 -3.47
CA ILE A 7 5.08 19.49 -2.40
C ILE A 7 4.20 20.59 -3.02
N GLN A 8 2.92 20.60 -2.69
CA GLN A 8 1.97 21.64 -3.10
C GLN A 8 1.35 22.28 -1.87
N ILE A 9 1.34 23.62 -1.83
CA ILE A 9 0.66 24.37 -0.76
C ILE A 9 -0.68 24.86 -1.29
N GLU A 10 -1.76 24.45 -0.64
CA GLU A 10 -3.13 24.83 -0.98
C GLU A 10 -3.62 25.97 -0.10
N LYS A 11 -4.44 26.84 -0.71
CA LYS A 11 -5.02 27.99 -0.03
C LYS A 11 -6.47 27.70 0.36
N ASP A 12 -6.91 28.24 1.51
CA ASP A 12 -8.32 28.27 1.89
C ASP A 12 -9.12 29.21 0.96
N SER A 13 -10.45 29.22 1.12
CA SER A 13 -11.36 30.10 0.38
C SER A 13 -11.10 31.60 0.62
N LYS A 14 -10.25 31.95 1.59
CA LYS A 14 -9.83 33.32 1.92
C LYS A 14 -8.40 33.63 1.42
N GLY A 15 -7.81 32.74 0.63
CA GLY A 15 -6.48 32.92 0.03
C GLY A 15 -5.30 32.69 0.97
N ARG A 16 -5.54 32.17 2.18
CA ARG A 16 -4.50 31.88 3.19
C ARG A 16 -3.99 30.46 3.02
N LEU A 17 -2.70 30.24 3.29
CA LEU A 17 -2.12 28.88 3.22
C LEU A 17 -2.79 27.99 4.26
N ALA A 18 -3.37 26.88 3.82
CA ALA A 18 -4.22 26.04 4.65
C ALA A 18 -3.75 24.60 4.71
N TYR A 19 -3.29 24.04 3.58
CA TYR A 19 -2.85 22.65 3.51
C TYR A 19 -1.55 22.52 2.72
N ALA A 20 -0.77 21.49 3.05
CA ALA A 20 0.36 21.07 2.25
C ALA A 20 0.12 19.62 1.80
N ARG A 21 0.10 19.39 0.48
CA ARG A 21 0.02 18.06 -0.13
C ARG A 21 1.41 17.58 -0.49
N PHE A 22 1.75 16.40 -0.02
CA PHE A 22 3.03 15.76 -0.27
C PHE A 22 2.82 14.51 -1.13
N ASN A 23 3.61 14.38 -2.20
CA ASN A 23 3.66 13.16 -2.99
C ASN A 23 4.66 12.19 -2.37
N LEU A 24 4.16 11.18 -1.66
CA LEU A 24 4.97 10.17 -0.99
C LEU A 24 5.83 9.33 -1.94
N LYS A 25 5.48 9.21 -3.23
CA LYS A 25 6.34 8.53 -4.22
C LYS A 25 7.63 9.30 -4.51
N LYS A 26 7.61 10.63 -4.33
CA LYS A 26 8.78 11.49 -4.54
C LYS A 26 9.57 11.74 -3.26
N HIS A 27 8.96 11.46 -2.12
CA HIS A 27 9.52 11.66 -0.78
C HIS A 27 9.25 10.43 0.11
N PRO A 28 9.79 9.25 -0.25
CA PRO A 28 9.58 8.02 0.53
C PRO A 28 10.16 8.13 1.95
N GLU A 29 11.18 8.96 2.18
CA GLU A 29 11.78 9.22 3.49
C GLU A 29 10.79 9.79 4.51
N VAL A 30 9.71 10.41 4.05
CA VAL A 30 8.69 11.02 4.91
C VAL A 30 7.71 9.97 5.44
N ILE A 31 7.62 8.79 4.83
CA ILE A 31 6.69 7.72 5.24
C ILE A 31 7.00 7.25 6.66
N GLU A 32 8.27 7.02 6.99
CA GLU A 32 8.67 6.60 8.34
C GLU A 32 8.33 7.67 9.39
N LEU A 33 8.51 8.95 9.04
CA LEU A 33 8.13 10.06 9.91
C LEU A 33 6.61 10.08 10.13
N LEU A 34 5.82 9.88 9.07
CA LEU A 34 4.35 9.86 9.16
C LEU A 34 3.84 8.71 10.04
N HIS A 35 4.47 7.54 9.99
CA HIS A 35 4.18 6.45 10.92
C HIS A 35 4.53 6.84 12.36
N LYS A 36 5.72 7.41 12.61
CA LYS A 36 6.17 7.82 13.95
C LYS A 36 5.26 8.84 14.61
N VAL A 37 4.70 9.76 13.84
CA VAL A 37 3.77 10.79 14.36
C VAL A 37 2.32 10.32 14.38
N GLY A 38 2.04 9.07 13.98
CA GLY A 38 0.68 8.51 13.94
C GLY A 38 -0.22 9.12 12.86
N ALA A 39 0.35 9.77 11.85
CA ALA A 39 -0.41 10.33 10.74
C ALA A 39 -0.87 9.26 9.74
N ILE A 40 -0.16 8.13 9.71
CA ILE A 40 -0.54 6.90 9.01
C ILE A 40 -0.31 5.73 9.97
N GLU A 41 -1.31 4.87 10.09
CA GLU A 41 -1.23 3.64 10.89
C GLU A 41 -1.01 2.46 9.95
N GLU A 42 -0.35 1.42 10.44
CA GLU A 42 -0.40 0.10 9.80
C GLU A 42 -1.86 -0.35 9.85
N SER A 43 -2.53 -0.42 8.70
CA SER A 43 -3.93 -0.78 8.69
C SER A 43 -4.08 -2.26 9.08
N GLU A 44 -5.23 -2.62 9.65
CA GLU A 44 -5.56 -4.04 9.88
C GLU A 44 -5.47 -4.86 8.58
N PHE A 45 -5.73 -4.22 7.43
CA PHE A 45 -5.53 -4.82 6.12
C PHE A 45 -4.05 -5.11 5.82
N ASP A 46 -3.12 -4.21 6.17
CA ASP A 46 -1.69 -4.42 5.95
C ASP A 46 -1.17 -5.60 6.79
N LYS A 47 -1.66 -5.73 8.02
CA LYS A 47 -1.34 -6.88 8.89
C LYS A 47 -1.89 -8.19 8.31
N GLU A 48 -3.16 -8.21 7.93
CA GLU A 48 -3.80 -9.38 7.33
C GLU A 48 -3.12 -9.79 6.03
N PHE A 49 -2.71 -8.82 5.21
CA PHE A 49 -1.98 -9.04 3.97
C PHE A 49 -0.60 -9.65 4.23
N GLU A 50 0.18 -9.09 5.15
CA GLU A 50 1.51 -9.60 5.51
C GLU A 50 1.45 -11.01 6.13
N GLU A 51 0.46 -11.28 6.98
CA GLU A 51 0.22 -12.62 7.52
C GLU A 51 -0.22 -13.60 6.44
N GLY A 52 -1.12 -13.20 5.55
CA GLY A 52 -1.55 -14.00 4.40
C GLY A 52 -0.38 -14.30 3.45
N TRP A 53 0.50 -13.34 3.24
CA TRP A 53 1.68 -13.48 2.40
C TRP A 53 2.70 -14.47 3.00
N LYS A 54 2.97 -14.37 4.31
CA LYS A 54 3.85 -15.32 5.02
C LYS A 54 3.35 -16.76 4.96
N ASN A 55 2.04 -16.94 4.97
CA ASN A 55 1.39 -18.26 4.93
C ASN A 55 1.05 -18.71 3.49
N SER A 56 1.48 -17.96 2.47
CA SER A 56 1.19 -18.29 1.08
C SER A 56 1.97 -19.51 0.62
N ILE A 57 1.36 -20.29 -0.29
CA ILE A 57 2.04 -21.40 -0.95
C ILE A 57 2.79 -20.91 -2.19
N PRO A 58 3.92 -21.54 -2.55
CA PRO A 58 4.60 -21.27 -3.81
C PRO A 58 3.68 -21.45 -5.02
N VAL A 59 3.90 -20.65 -6.06
CA VAL A 59 3.09 -20.65 -7.29
C VAL A 59 3.05 -22.03 -7.96
N ASP A 60 4.16 -22.78 -7.93
CA ASP A 60 4.20 -24.11 -8.55
C ASP A 60 3.38 -25.13 -7.76
N GLU A 61 3.37 -25.03 -6.43
CA GLU A 61 2.50 -25.84 -5.57
C GLU A 61 1.01 -25.51 -5.79
N MET A 62 0.68 -24.24 -6.00
CA MET A 62 -0.67 -23.82 -6.37
C MET A 62 -1.11 -24.44 -7.71
N LYS A 63 -0.24 -24.42 -8.72
CA LYS A 63 -0.53 -25.00 -10.04
C LYS A 63 -0.81 -26.49 -9.95
N GLU A 64 0.00 -27.24 -9.19
CA GLU A 64 -0.21 -28.68 -9.00
C GLU A 64 -1.54 -28.97 -8.30
N ARG A 65 -1.87 -28.23 -7.24
CA ARG A 65 -3.15 -28.38 -6.51
C ARG A 65 -4.35 -28.11 -7.42
N ILE A 66 -4.28 -27.07 -8.27
CA ILE A 66 -5.34 -26.76 -9.24
C ILE A 66 -5.46 -27.86 -10.30
N LEU A 67 -4.34 -28.33 -10.85
CA LEU A 67 -4.32 -29.39 -11.87
C LEU A 67 -4.98 -30.68 -11.36
N ILE A 68 -4.68 -31.09 -10.12
CA ILE A 68 -5.31 -32.25 -9.49
C ILE A 68 -6.82 -32.03 -9.31
N ARG A 69 -7.23 -30.84 -8.87
CA ARG A 69 -8.64 -30.51 -8.66
C ARG A 69 -9.43 -30.53 -9.97
N VAL A 70 -8.85 -29.96 -11.03
CA VAL A 70 -9.41 -29.93 -12.38
C VAL A 70 -9.56 -31.34 -12.94
N LYS A 71 -8.52 -32.18 -12.86
CA LYS A 71 -8.60 -33.59 -13.29
C LYS A 71 -9.73 -34.35 -12.60
N LYS A 72 -9.86 -34.21 -11.28
CA LYS A 72 -10.97 -34.82 -10.51
C LYS A 72 -12.36 -34.34 -10.91
N LEU A 73 -12.49 -33.11 -11.42
CA LEU A 73 -13.76 -32.58 -11.92
C LEU A 73 -14.14 -33.14 -13.29
N PHE A 74 -13.16 -33.52 -14.12
CA PHE A 74 -13.37 -34.07 -15.46
C PHE A 74 -13.33 -35.60 -15.53
N GLU A 75 -12.87 -36.27 -14.47
CA GLU A 75 -12.95 -37.74 -14.30
C GLU A 75 -14.32 -38.23 -13.75
N LYS A 76 -15.29 -37.31 -13.58
CA LYS A 76 -16.64 -37.58 -13.11
C LYS A 76 -17.64 -37.44 -14.26
#